data_AF-A0A957F3B8-F1
#
_entry.id   AF-A0A957F3B8-F1
#
_cell.length_a   1.000
_cell.length_b   1.000
_cell.length_c   1.000
_cell.angle_alpha   90.00
_cell.angle_beta   90.00
_cell.angle_gamma   90.00
#
_symmetry.space_group_name_H-M   'P 1'
#
loop_
_entity.id
_entity.type
_entity.pdbx_description
1 polymer ?
#
loop_
_entity_poly.entity_id
_entity_poly.type
_entity_poly.pdbx_seq_one_letter_code
_entity_poly.pdbx_strand_id
1 'polypeptide(L)'
;MQITHDEAIERIQKHPQNLPLASICTTLYEQYERGLRYRGAVDFQDLIRLALRILQRDADYLARLRRRFPYILEDEAQDSSKLQEEILRLLAGEGGNWVRVGDPNQAIYETFTTANPRYLRDFMDEIDVKALALPNSGRNTQSIISLANALIDWSLRHPNAAIRSKQPLTEPHIEPTPAGDPQGNPPDDAQAVYLMGEKYTGDQER
;
A
#
# COMPACT_ATOMS: atom_id res chain seq x y z
N MET A 1 8.73 8.65 0.19
CA MET A 1 8.89 10.10 0.44
C MET A 1 9.47 10.71 -0.82
N GLN A 2 8.66 11.44 -1.60
CA GLN A 2 9.19 12.18 -2.74
C GLN A 2 9.83 13.47 -2.22
N ILE A 3 11.16 13.55 -2.33
CA ILE A 3 11.93 14.74 -1.98
C ILE A 3 11.84 15.67 -3.20
N THR A 4 11.39 16.90 -3.00
CA THR A 4 11.42 17.91 -4.06
C THR A 4 12.85 18.26 -4.45
N HIS A 5 13.04 18.84 -5.63
CA HIS A 5 14.37 19.28 -6.08
C HIS A 5 15.08 20.15 -5.03
N ASP A 6 14.35 21.11 -4.44
CA ASP A 6 14.92 22.07 -3.49
C ASP A 6 15.29 21.39 -2.16
N GLU A 7 14.45 20.48 -1.65
CA GLU A 7 14.76 19.67 -0.47
C GLU A 7 15.94 18.73 -0.73
N ALA A 8 16.11 18.22 -1.95
CA ALA A 8 17.22 17.35 -2.32
C ALA A 8 18.54 18.14 -2.29
N ILE A 9 18.54 19.37 -2.83
CA ILE A 9 19.69 20.28 -2.74
C ILE A 9 20.04 20.58 -1.29
N GLU A 10 19.05 20.95 -0.48
CA GLU A 10 19.28 21.30 0.93
C GLU A 10 19.90 20.13 1.70
N ARG A 11 19.41 18.91 1.46
CA ARG A 11 19.97 17.69 2.08
C ARG A 11 21.40 17.41 1.63
N ILE A 12 21.72 17.59 0.35
CA ILE A 12 23.08 17.39 -0.17
C ILE A 12 24.03 18.43 0.41
N GLN A 13 23.62 19.69 0.49
CA GLN A 13 24.43 20.77 1.04
C GLN A 13 24.74 20.59 2.53
N LYS A 14 23.79 20.02 3.29
CA LYS A 14 23.97 19.69 4.71
C LYS A 14 24.75 18.39 4.94
N HIS A 15 25.02 17.62 3.89
CA HIS A 15 25.70 16.35 4.03
C HIS A 15 27.21 16.57 4.29
N PRO A 16 27.82 15.93 5.30
CA PRO A 16 29.21 16.19 5.70
C PRO A 16 30.24 15.73 4.66
N GLN A 17 29.84 14.85 3.74
CA GLN A 17 30.67 14.38 2.64
C GLN A 17 30.17 14.96 1.33
N ASN A 18 31.10 15.28 0.43
CA ASN A 18 30.77 15.60 -0.95
C ASN A 18 30.16 14.37 -1.64
N LEU A 19 29.01 14.53 -2.28
CA LEU A 19 28.28 13.47 -2.97
C LEU A 19 28.13 13.82 -4.48
N PRO A 20 29.17 13.62 -5.30
CA PRO A 20 29.16 14.06 -6.71
C PRO A 20 28.00 13.48 -7.53
N LEU A 21 27.66 12.20 -7.31
CA LEU A 21 26.52 11.57 -8.00
C LEU A 21 25.19 12.21 -7.60
N ALA A 22 24.99 12.53 -6.32
CA ALA A 22 23.78 13.18 -5.86
C ALA A 22 23.62 14.57 -6.49
N SER A 23 24.70 15.34 -6.60
CA SER A 23 24.72 16.64 -7.28
C SER A 23 24.40 16.56 -8.78
N ILE A 24 24.87 15.52 -9.47
CA ILE A 24 24.50 15.24 -10.86
C ILE A 24 23.00 14.91 -10.93
N CYS A 25 22.51 14.04 -10.06
CA CYS A 25 21.10 13.66 -10.00
C CYS A 25 20.18 14.86 -9.75
N THR A 26 20.53 15.80 -8.86
CA THR A 26 19.72 17.01 -8.63
C THR A 26 19.69 17.91 -9.86
N THR A 27 20.83 18.07 -10.53
CA THR A 27 20.89 18.85 -11.79
C THR A 27 19.99 18.23 -12.86
N LEU A 28 20.05 16.91 -13.04
CA LEU A 28 19.19 16.19 -13.98
C LEU A 28 17.71 16.30 -13.59
N TYR A 29 17.40 16.17 -12.31
CA TYR A 29 16.04 16.29 -11.80
C TYR A 29 15.47 17.69 -12.07
N GLU A 30 16.27 18.75 -11.88
CA GLU A 30 15.86 20.11 -12.20
C GLU A 30 15.50 20.28 -13.68
N GLN A 31 16.36 19.76 -14.57
CA GLN A 31 16.14 19.85 -16.01
C GLN A 31 14.92 19.03 -16.44
N TYR A 32 14.69 17.88 -15.82
CA TYR A 32 13.49 17.07 -16.03
C TYR A 32 12.22 17.84 -15.66
N GLU A 33 12.16 18.39 -14.43
CA GLU A 33 11.03 19.20 -13.96
C GLU A 33 10.81 20.46 -14.81
N ARG A 34 11.88 21.12 -15.24
CA ARG A 34 11.81 22.24 -16.20
C ARG A 34 11.20 21.79 -17.54
N GLY A 35 11.62 20.63 -18.04
CA GLY A 35 11.10 20.05 -19.27
C GLY A 35 9.62 19.67 -19.20
N LEU A 36 9.15 19.13 -18.08
CA LEU A 36 7.72 18.87 -17.84
C LEU A 36 6.93 20.17 -17.82
N ARG A 37 7.36 21.15 -17.01
CA ARG A 37 6.69 22.46 -16.89
C ARG A 37 6.61 23.21 -18.21
N TYR A 38 7.68 23.23 -18.99
CA TYR A 38 7.70 23.88 -20.31
C TYR A 38 6.64 23.31 -21.26
N ARG A 39 6.34 22.01 -21.16
CA ARG A 39 5.33 21.33 -21.98
C ARG A 39 3.93 21.37 -21.39
N GLY A 40 3.74 21.94 -20.19
CA GLY A 40 2.49 21.82 -19.44
C GLY A 40 2.12 20.37 -19.12
N ALA A 41 3.10 19.48 -19.03
CA ALA A 41 2.92 18.05 -18.78
C ALA A 41 3.09 17.72 -17.30
N VAL A 42 2.52 16.58 -16.88
CA VAL A 42 2.66 15.99 -15.55
C VAL A 42 2.95 14.50 -15.71
N ASP A 43 3.76 13.95 -14.83
CA ASP A 43 3.96 12.49 -14.74
C ASP A 43 3.00 11.84 -13.71
N PHE A 44 3.07 10.53 -13.54
CA PHE A 44 2.20 9.81 -12.60
C PHE A 44 2.37 10.23 -11.15
N GLN A 45 3.58 10.63 -10.76
CA GLN A 45 3.84 11.05 -9.39
C GLN A 45 3.36 12.49 -9.16
N ASP A 46 3.49 13.35 -10.17
CA ASP A 46 2.93 14.69 -10.17
C ASP A 46 1.43 14.69 -9.96
N LEU A 47 0.69 13.72 -10.51
CA LEU A 47 -0.75 13.62 -10.28
C LEU A 47 -1.08 13.58 -8.79
N ILE A 48 -0.38 12.74 -8.02
CA ILE A 48 -0.59 12.60 -6.58
C ILE A 48 -0.08 13.84 -5.83
N ARG A 49 1.15 14.25 -6.12
CA ARG A 49 1.81 15.38 -5.43
C ARG A 49 1.08 16.70 -5.65
N LEU A 50 0.65 16.99 -6.88
CA LEU A 50 -0.06 18.22 -7.22
C LEU A 50 -1.50 18.19 -6.69
N ALA A 51 -2.16 17.02 -6.69
CA ALA A 51 -3.48 16.89 -6.05
C ALA A 51 -3.39 17.26 -4.56
N LEU A 52 -2.44 16.68 -3.81
CA LEU A 52 -2.21 17.04 -2.41
C LEU A 52 -1.96 18.54 -2.24
N ARG A 53 -1.11 19.13 -3.10
CA ARG A 53 -0.78 20.56 -3.05
C ARG A 53 -2.00 21.45 -3.26
N ILE A 54 -2.92 21.06 -4.16
CA ILE A 54 -4.17 21.79 -4.40
C ILE A 54 -5.05 21.72 -3.15
N LEU A 55 -5.23 20.53 -2.57
CA LEU A 55 -6.05 20.34 -1.36
C LEU A 55 -5.52 21.14 -0.16
N GLN A 56 -4.20 21.27 -0.02
CA GLN A 56 -3.56 22.06 1.03
C GLN A 56 -3.68 23.57 0.84
N ARG A 57 -3.83 24.05 -0.42
CA ARG A 57 -3.81 25.48 -0.74
C ARG A 57 -5.19 26.10 -0.93
N ASP A 58 -6.18 25.32 -1.37
CA ASP A 58 -7.53 25.78 -1.66
C ASP A 58 -8.53 25.13 -0.70
N ALA A 59 -8.73 25.79 0.45
CA ALA A 59 -9.64 25.32 1.49
C ALA A 59 -11.10 25.25 1.01
N ASP A 60 -11.51 26.15 0.11
CA ASP A 60 -12.87 26.15 -0.44
C ASP A 60 -13.09 24.95 -1.36
N TYR A 61 -12.09 24.60 -2.16
CA TYR A 61 -12.12 23.39 -2.98
C TYR A 61 -12.14 22.13 -2.12
N LEU A 62 -11.28 22.03 -1.12
CA LEU A 62 -11.30 20.93 -0.17
C LEU A 62 -12.67 20.80 0.50
N ALA A 63 -13.28 21.90 0.94
CA ALA A 63 -14.61 21.91 1.53
C ALA A 63 -15.70 21.44 0.55
N ARG A 64 -15.61 21.79 -0.74
CA ARG A 64 -16.50 21.28 -1.78
C ARG A 64 -16.34 19.76 -1.94
N LEU A 65 -15.11 19.24 -1.93
CA LEU A 65 -14.85 17.82 -2.05
C LEU A 65 -15.33 17.03 -0.83
N ARG A 66 -15.09 17.54 0.39
CA ARG A 66 -15.65 16.96 1.63
C ARG A 66 -17.18 16.84 1.58
N ARG A 67 -17.87 17.88 1.08
CA ARG A 67 -19.33 17.83 0.87
C ARG A 67 -19.75 16.82 -0.20
N ARG A 68 -18.93 16.64 -1.23
CA ARG A 68 -19.19 15.71 -2.34
C ARG A 68 -18.94 14.25 -1.94
N PHE A 69 -17.94 14.01 -1.09
CA PHE A 69 -17.50 12.69 -0.65
C PHE A 69 -17.57 12.58 0.88
N PRO A 70 -18.79 12.50 1.45
CA PRO A 70 -18.98 12.42 2.90
C PRO A 70 -18.50 11.10 3.53
N TYR A 71 -18.28 10.08 2.69
CA TYR A 71 -17.71 8.78 3.05
C TYR A 71 -16.60 8.43 2.06
N ILE A 72 -15.47 7.96 2.59
CA ILE A 72 -14.31 7.52 1.80
C ILE A 72 -14.07 6.06 2.12
N LEU A 73 -14.07 5.23 1.08
CA LEU A 73 -13.72 3.81 1.15
C LEU A 73 -12.41 3.62 0.39
N GLU A 74 -11.39 3.16 1.08
CA GLU A 74 -10.09 2.80 0.52
C GLU A 74 -9.93 1.29 0.57
N ASP A 75 -9.68 0.69 -0.59
CA ASP A 75 -9.34 -0.73 -0.74
C ASP A 75 -7.83 -0.87 -0.93
N GLU A 76 -7.28 -2.05 -0.66
CA GLU A 76 -5.84 -2.36 -0.73
C GLU A 76 -4.96 -1.37 0.06
N ALA A 77 -5.42 -0.95 1.24
CA ALA A 77 -4.78 0.09 2.04
C ALA A 77 -3.35 -0.25 2.50
N GLN A 78 -2.95 -1.54 2.45
CA GLN A 78 -1.58 -1.97 2.72
C GLN A 78 -0.58 -1.44 1.67
N ASP A 79 -1.05 -1.15 0.45
CA ASP A 79 -0.22 -0.67 -0.66
C ASP A 79 -0.26 0.86 -0.83
N SER A 80 -0.88 1.57 0.11
CA SER A 80 -0.92 3.03 0.09
C SER A 80 0.45 3.65 0.38
N SER A 81 0.71 4.77 -0.29
CA SER A 81 1.86 5.65 -0.02
C SER A 81 1.49 6.79 0.92
N LYS A 82 2.52 7.45 1.48
CA LYS A 82 2.35 8.60 2.38
C LYS A 82 1.46 9.70 1.79
N LEU A 83 1.70 10.06 0.52
CA LEU A 83 0.99 11.17 -0.11
C LEU A 83 -0.48 10.81 -0.36
N GLN A 84 -0.78 9.55 -0.67
CA GLN A 84 -2.16 9.07 -0.80
C GLN A 84 -2.87 9.13 0.55
N GLU A 85 -2.23 8.68 1.62
CA GLU A 85 -2.78 8.78 2.97
C GLU A 85 -3.06 10.25 3.36
N GLU A 86 -2.11 11.16 3.12
CA GLU A 86 -2.30 12.59 3.39
C GLU A 86 -3.48 13.19 2.61
N ILE A 87 -3.66 12.81 1.34
CA ILE A 87 -4.80 13.21 0.53
C ILE A 87 -6.11 12.70 1.16
N LEU A 88 -6.19 11.41 1.47
CA LEU A 88 -7.40 10.79 2.01
C LEU A 88 -7.75 11.37 3.39
N ARG A 89 -6.76 11.61 4.24
CA ARG A 89 -6.94 12.25 5.55
C ARG A 89 -7.46 13.69 5.42
N LEU A 90 -6.94 14.47 4.47
CA LEU A 90 -7.49 15.80 4.17
C LEU A 90 -8.94 15.70 3.68
N LEU A 91 -9.24 14.78 2.76
CA LEU A 91 -10.58 14.61 2.21
C LEU A 91 -11.59 14.11 3.24
N ALA A 92 -11.19 13.23 4.16
CA ALA A 92 -12.02 12.78 5.27
C ALA A 92 -12.28 13.93 6.24
N GLY A 93 -11.23 14.66 6.61
CA GLY A 93 -11.28 15.70 7.63
C GLY A 93 -11.41 15.11 9.04
N GLU A 94 -11.31 15.99 10.03
CA GLU A 94 -11.44 15.62 11.45
C GLU A 94 -12.86 15.10 11.74
N GLY A 95 -12.96 13.91 12.34
CA GLY A 95 -14.24 13.24 12.59
C GLY A 95 -14.99 12.80 11.31
N GLY A 96 -14.31 12.78 10.16
CA GLY A 96 -14.88 12.31 8.90
C GLY A 96 -15.06 10.79 8.85
N ASN A 97 -15.81 10.32 7.85
CA ASN A 97 -16.05 8.89 7.67
C ASN A 97 -15.05 8.31 6.67
N TRP A 98 -13.97 7.71 7.19
CA TRP A 98 -12.96 7.03 6.37
C TRP A 98 -12.83 5.57 6.79
N VAL A 99 -13.12 4.67 5.85
CA VAL A 99 -12.96 3.23 6.03
C VAL A 99 -11.82 2.77 5.13
N ARG A 100 -10.87 2.06 5.73
CA ARG A 100 -9.74 1.45 5.05
C ARG A 100 -9.86 -0.06 5.15
N VAL A 101 -9.72 -0.74 4.03
CA VAL A 101 -9.72 -2.20 3.92
C VAL A 101 -8.37 -2.61 3.34
N GLY A 102 -7.73 -3.60 3.93
CA GLY A 102 -6.45 -4.11 3.47
C GLY A 102 -5.92 -5.22 4.35
N ASP A 103 -4.96 -5.96 3.84
CA ASP A 103 -4.28 -7.06 4.53
C ASP A 103 -2.77 -6.79 4.57
N PRO A 104 -2.20 -6.50 5.76
CA PRO A 104 -0.76 -6.30 5.90
C PRO A 104 0.09 -7.46 5.38
N ASN A 105 -0.43 -8.69 5.38
CA ASN A 105 0.26 -9.88 4.86
C ASN A 105 0.35 -9.92 3.32
N GLN A 106 -0.39 -9.06 2.63
CA GLN A 106 -0.42 -8.96 1.16
C GLN A 106 0.40 -7.78 0.62
N ALA A 107 1.11 -7.04 1.49
CA ALA A 107 1.93 -5.90 1.11
C ALA A 107 3.22 -6.32 0.36
N ILE A 108 3.10 -6.57 -0.95
CA ILE A 108 4.22 -7.05 -1.78
C ILE A 108 4.95 -5.91 -2.52
N TYR A 109 4.39 -4.70 -2.54
CA TYR A 109 4.91 -3.57 -3.33
C TYR A 109 5.94 -2.69 -2.60
N GLU A 110 6.25 -2.98 -1.33
CA GLU A 110 7.15 -2.15 -0.51
C GLU A 110 8.54 -1.91 -1.13
N THR A 111 9.10 -2.92 -1.82
CA THR A 111 10.49 -2.86 -2.32
C THR A 111 10.60 -2.12 -3.65
N PHE A 112 9.49 -2.00 -4.39
CA PHE A 112 9.48 -1.49 -5.76
C PHE A 112 8.72 -0.18 -5.92
N THR A 113 7.99 0.24 -4.89
CA THR A 113 7.14 1.44 -4.91
C THR A 113 7.34 2.26 -3.64
N THR A 114 6.58 3.34 -3.49
CA THR A 114 6.58 4.14 -2.25
C THR A 114 5.53 3.67 -1.23
N ALA A 115 4.83 2.57 -1.53
CA ALA A 115 3.87 1.93 -0.64
C ALA A 115 4.52 1.52 0.68
N ASN A 116 3.77 1.62 1.77
CA ASN A 116 4.22 1.08 3.05
C ASN A 116 3.01 0.66 3.91
N PRO A 117 2.86 -0.62 4.26
CA PRO A 117 1.74 -1.12 5.08
C PRO A 117 1.77 -0.59 6.51
N ARG A 118 2.86 0.06 6.93
CA ARG A 118 2.88 0.83 8.17
C ARG A 118 1.77 1.87 8.20
N TYR A 119 1.43 2.51 7.08
CA TYR A 119 0.35 3.49 7.07
C TYR A 119 -1.01 2.87 7.40
N LEU A 120 -1.25 1.62 7.02
CA LEU A 120 -2.43 0.88 7.44
C LEU A 120 -2.33 0.48 8.93
N ARG A 121 -1.17 -0.02 9.38
CA ARG A 121 -0.95 -0.40 10.78
C ARG A 121 -1.11 0.78 11.74
N ASP A 122 -0.45 1.90 11.47
CA ASP A 122 -0.51 3.12 12.28
C ASP A 122 -1.95 3.64 12.35
N PHE A 123 -2.71 3.55 11.25
CA PHE A 123 -4.13 3.95 11.24
C PHE A 123 -4.99 3.04 12.13
N MET A 124 -4.74 1.73 12.17
CA MET A 124 -5.46 0.81 13.06
C MET A 124 -5.18 1.09 14.55
N ASP A 125 -4.04 1.69 14.87
CA ASP A 125 -3.63 2.03 16.24
C ASP A 125 -4.14 3.42 16.71
N GLU A 126 -4.83 4.18 15.85
CA GLU A 126 -5.40 5.49 16.20
C GLU A 126 -6.58 5.35 17.19
N ILE A 127 -6.66 6.25 18.18
CA ILE A 127 -7.63 6.18 19.30
C ILE A 127 -9.08 6.24 18.83
N ASP A 128 -9.34 6.98 17.76
CA ASP A 128 -10.67 7.20 17.17
C ASP A 128 -10.99 6.22 16.04
N VAL A 129 -10.09 5.26 15.75
CA VAL A 129 -10.30 4.23 14.73
C VAL A 129 -10.82 2.95 15.36
N LYS A 130 -11.89 2.41 14.78
CA LYS A 130 -12.42 1.09 15.13
C LYS A 130 -11.83 0.04 14.20
N ALA A 131 -10.76 -0.63 14.63
CA ALA A 131 -10.20 -1.78 13.93
C ALA A 131 -11.14 -3.00 14.05
N LEU A 132 -11.44 -3.63 12.91
CA LEU A 132 -12.24 -4.85 12.83
C LEU A 132 -11.52 -5.86 11.95
N ALA A 133 -11.27 -7.06 12.49
CA ALA A 133 -10.71 -8.17 11.73
C ALA A 133 -11.81 -8.90 10.95
N LEU A 134 -11.49 -9.34 9.74
CA LEU A 134 -12.32 -10.19 8.89
C LEU A 134 -11.53 -11.47 8.57
N PRO A 135 -11.42 -12.43 9.50
CA PRO A 135 -10.57 -13.60 9.30
C PRO A 135 -11.20 -14.60 8.32
N ASN A 136 -12.53 -14.60 8.16
CA ASN A 136 -13.24 -15.60 7.38
C ASN A 136 -13.09 -15.37 5.86
N SER A 137 -12.66 -16.41 5.14
CA SER A 137 -12.52 -16.38 3.67
C SER A 137 -13.10 -17.63 3.05
N GLY A 138 -14.06 -17.46 2.13
CA GLY A 138 -14.69 -18.54 1.36
C GLY A 138 -13.97 -18.87 0.04
N ARG A 139 -12.90 -18.15 -0.29
CA ARG A 139 -12.26 -18.20 -1.62
C ARG A 139 -11.55 -19.51 -1.91
N ASN A 140 -10.99 -20.15 -0.88
CA ASN A 140 -10.04 -21.25 -1.02
C ASN A 140 -10.50 -22.49 -0.26
N THR A 141 -9.97 -23.66 -0.65
CA THR A 141 -10.24 -24.91 0.07
C THR A 141 -9.54 -24.92 1.43
N GLN A 142 -9.97 -25.82 2.32
CA GLN A 142 -9.41 -25.94 3.66
C GLN A 142 -7.92 -26.24 3.65
N SER A 143 -7.46 -27.09 2.73
CA SER A 143 -6.04 -27.43 2.61
C SER A 143 -5.18 -26.22 2.22
N ILE A 144 -5.66 -25.35 1.30
CA ILE A 144 -4.94 -24.14 0.91
C ILE A 144 -4.87 -23.15 2.08
N ILE A 145 -5.98 -22.94 2.78
CA ILE A 145 -6.03 -22.07 3.98
C ILE A 145 -5.04 -22.57 5.04
N SER A 146 -5.02 -23.88 5.29
CA SER A 146 -4.14 -24.49 6.27
C SER A 146 -2.66 -24.32 5.92
N LEU A 147 -2.32 -24.44 4.63
CA LEU A 147 -0.96 -24.19 4.13
C LEU A 147 -0.55 -22.72 4.30
N ALA A 148 -1.43 -21.78 3.97
CA ALA A 148 -1.16 -20.36 4.14
C ALA A 148 -0.91 -19.99 5.61
N ASN A 149 -1.75 -20.48 6.52
CA ASN A 149 -1.56 -20.26 7.97
C ASN A 149 -0.28 -20.90 8.49
N ALA A 150 0.06 -22.11 8.01
CA ALA A 150 1.33 -22.75 8.37
C ALA A 150 2.56 -21.92 7.93
N LEU A 151 2.47 -21.18 6.82
CA LEU A 151 3.53 -20.29 6.37
C LEU A 151 3.67 -19.07 7.29
N ILE A 152 2.56 -18.50 7.78
CA ILE A 152 2.57 -17.44 8.80
C ILE A 152 3.32 -17.94 10.04
N ASP A 153 2.92 -19.09 10.57
CA ASP A 153 3.52 -19.66 11.78
C ASP A 153 5.00 -20.00 11.61
N TRP A 154 5.38 -20.50 10.43
CA TRP A 154 6.75 -20.80 10.09
C TRP A 154 7.60 -19.53 10.04
N SER A 155 7.06 -18.45 9.47
CA SER A 155 7.74 -17.16 9.35
C SER A 155 8.00 -16.53 10.72
N LEU A 156 7.00 -16.55 11.61
CA LEU A 156 7.10 -16.04 12.98
C LEU A 156 8.09 -16.85 13.84
N ARG A 157 8.21 -18.16 13.60
CA ARG A 157 9.12 -19.06 14.33
C ARG A 157 10.42 -19.35 13.58
N HIS A 158 10.66 -18.67 12.46
CA HIS A 158 11.77 -18.97 11.56
C HIS A 158 13.11 -18.90 12.30
N PRO A 159 14.05 -19.85 12.17
CA PRO A 159 15.30 -19.87 12.98
C PRO A 159 16.17 -18.62 12.79
N ASN A 160 16.13 -18.00 11.61
CA ASN A 160 16.82 -16.73 11.34
C ASN A 160 16.13 -15.53 12.03
N ALA A 161 16.80 -14.93 13.00
CA ALA A 161 16.31 -13.76 13.73
C ALA A 161 16.03 -12.54 12.84
N ALA A 162 16.79 -12.36 11.75
CA ALA A 162 16.59 -11.25 10.82
C ALA A 162 15.30 -11.37 9.99
N ILE A 163 14.80 -12.60 9.82
CA ILE A 163 13.47 -12.83 9.21
C ILE A 163 12.39 -12.47 10.23
N ARG A 164 12.50 -12.99 11.46
CA ARG A 164 11.53 -12.70 12.52
C ARG A 164 11.44 -11.20 12.86
N SER A 165 12.57 -10.50 12.89
CA SER A 165 12.62 -9.07 13.22
C SER A 165 11.94 -8.19 12.18
N LYS A 166 11.77 -8.68 10.95
CA LYS A 166 11.06 -7.96 9.89
C LYS A 166 9.55 -8.12 9.98
N GLN A 167 9.05 -9.06 10.79
CA GLN A 167 7.62 -9.41 10.90
C GLN A 167 6.94 -9.46 9.52
N PRO A 168 7.46 -10.27 8.58
CA PRO A 168 7.00 -10.23 7.19
C PRO A 168 5.55 -10.72 7.03
N LEU A 169 5.05 -11.50 7.99
CA LEU A 169 3.66 -11.93 8.11
C LEU A 169 3.21 -11.80 9.57
N THR A 170 1.91 -11.63 9.77
CA THR A 170 1.26 -11.30 11.05
C THR A 170 -0.07 -12.05 11.19
N GLU A 171 -0.53 -12.21 12.43
CA GLU A 171 -1.89 -12.66 12.75
C GLU A 171 -2.93 -11.55 12.45
N PRO A 172 -4.23 -11.88 12.26
CA PRO A 172 -4.86 -13.20 12.48
C PRO A 172 -4.64 -14.19 11.33
N HIS A 173 -4.85 -15.48 11.63
CA HIS A 173 -4.94 -16.53 10.62
C HIS A 173 -6.20 -16.38 9.77
N ILE A 174 -6.14 -16.92 8.56
CA ILE A 174 -7.31 -17.06 7.71
C ILE A 174 -8.21 -18.15 8.31
N GLU A 175 -9.47 -17.82 8.54
CA GLU A 175 -10.50 -18.74 8.98
C GLU A 175 -11.38 -19.15 7.78
N PRO A 176 -11.89 -20.39 7.77
CA PRO A 176 -12.96 -20.77 6.85
C PRO A 176 -14.23 -19.97 7.14
N THR A 177 -15.12 -19.92 6.15
CA THR A 177 -16.46 -19.37 6.33
C THR A 177 -17.27 -20.21 7.34
N PRO A 178 -18.13 -19.58 8.15
CA PRO A 178 -19.04 -20.30 9.03
C PRO A 178 -19.99 -21.24 8.27
N ALA A 179 -20.45 -22.29 8.94
CA ALA A 179 -21.45 -23.20 8.36
C ALA A 179 -22.73 -22.43 7.98
N GLY A 180 -23.18 -22.61 6.74
CA GLY A 180 -24.36 -21.93 6.20
C GLY A 180 -24.09 -20.56 5.57
N ASP A 181 -22.83 -20.13 5.49
CA ASP A 181 -22.46 -18.99 4.66
C ASP A 181 -22.81 -19.25 3.19
N PRO A 182 -23.49 -18.31 2.49
CA PRO A 182 -23.85 -18.48 1.08
C PRO A 182 -22.64 -18.64 0.16
N GLN A 183 -21.45 -18.19 0.59
CA GLN A 183 -20.17 -18.33 -0.12
C GLN A 183 -19.23 -19.27 0.66
N GLY A 184 -19.74 -20.46 0.99
CA GLY A 184 -18.97 -21.52 1.64
C GLY A 184 -17.67 -21.88 0.91
N ASN A 185 -16.68 -22.37 1.66
CA ASN A 185 -15.41 -22.81 1.09
C ASN A 185 -15.61 -23.98 0.10
N PRO A 186 -14.89 -23.99 -1.04
CA PRO A 186 -14.88 -25.15 -1.93
C PRO A 186 -14.31 -26.38 -1.22
N PRO A 187 -14.80 -27.59 -1.55
CA PRO A 187 -14.27 -28.83 -0.99
C PRO A 187 -12.83 -29.06 -1.45
N ASP A 188 -12.04 -29.74 -0.61
CA ASP A 188 -10.72 -30.22 -1.03
C ASP A 188 -10.85 -31.26 -2.15
N ASP A 189 -10.06 -31.10 -3.21
CA ASP A 189 -9.93 -32.08 -4.29
C ASP A 189 -8.45 -32.28 -4.66
N ALA A 190 -7.89 -33.41 -4.22
CA ALA A 190 -6.50 -33.77 -4.51
C ALA A 190 -6.25 -34.05 -6.02
N GLN A 191 -7.30 -34.30 -6.81
CA GLN A 191 -7.19 -34.54 -8.25
C GLN A 191 -7.19 -33.24 -9.07
N ALA A 192 -7.48 -32.10 -8.44
CA ALA A 192 -7.53 -30.79 -9.07
C ALA A 192 -6.20 -30.01 -8.98
N VAL A 193 -5.13 -30.61 -8.46
CA VAL A 193 -3.79 -30.00 -8.40
C VAL A 193 -2.97 -30.41 -9.61
N TYR A 194 -2.70 -29.45 -10.51
CA TYR A 194 -1.90 -29.66 -11.71
C TYR A 194 -0.59 -28.89 -11.60
N LEU A 195 0.54 -29.60 -11.67
CA LEU A 195 1.85 -28.99 -11.81
C LEU A 195 2.14 -28.81 -13.30
N MET A 196 1.97 -27.58 -13.78
CA MET A 196 2.29 -27.23 -15.16
C MET A 196 3.80 -26.96 -15.26
N GLY A 197 4.51 -27.86 -15.95
CA GLY A 197 5.96 -27.77 -16.13
C GLY A 197 6.41 -26.78 -17.20
N GLU A 198 5.49 -26.31 -18.04
CA GLU A 198 5.76 -25.31 -19.07
C GLU A 198 5.21 -23.95 -18.67
N LYS A 199 5.97 -22.90 -18.99
CA LYS A 199 5.56 -21.52 -18.74
C LYS A 199 4.51 -21.13 -19.78
N TYR A 200 3.36 -20.65 -19.31
CA TYR A 200 2.35 -20.07 -20.20
C TYR A 200 2.89 -18.81 -20.90
N THR A 201 2.49 -18.62 -22.16
CA THR A 201 2.64 -17.33 -22.83
C THR A 201 1.58 -16.35 -22.33
N GLY A 202 1.78 -15.04 -22.50
CA GLY A 202 0.82 -14.03 -22.04
C GLY A 202 -0.57 -14.14 -22.68
N ASP A 203 -0.69 -14.80 -23.83
CA ASP A 203 -1.97 -15.10 -24.48
C ASP A 203 -2.68 -16.33 -23.88
N GLN A 204 -1.92 -17.22 -23.22
CA GLN A 204 -2.44 -18.43 -22.58
C GLN A 204 -2.86 -18.21 -21.12
N GLU A 205 -2.49 -17.08 -20.51
CA GLU A 205 -2.85 -16.70 -19.14
C GLU A 205 -4.22 -15.98 -19.03
N ARG A 206 -4.99 -15.89 -20.12
CA ARG A 206 -6.29 -15.19 -20.18
C ARG A 206 -7.50 -16.11 -20.06
#